data_AF-A0A7X7I0M4-F1
#
_entry.id   AF-A0A7X7I0M4-F1
#
_cell.length_a   1.000
_cell.length_b   1.000
_cell.length_c   1.000
_cell.angle_alpha   90.00
_cell.angle_beta   90.00
_cell.angle_gamma   90.00
#
_symmetry.space_group_name_H-M   'P 1'
#
loop_
_entity.id
_entity.type
_entity.pdbx_description
1 polymer ?
#
loop_
_entity_poly.entity_id
_entity_poly.type
_entity_poly.pdbx_seq_one_letter_code
_entity_poly.pdbx_strand_id
1 'polypeptide(L)'
;MNKLILISTGFLQVSLVTAQTWMVANNVLCGVFGVGFIVSLVWTVNVKKIALGNWFDRFIYSFGAGAGAILGLVIAKLITGGK
;
A
#
# COMPACT_ATOMS: atom_id res chain seq x y z
N MET A 1 -18.46 3.21 -12.25
CA MET A 1 -17.04 3.36 -12.58
C MET A 1 -16.85 2.79 -13.96
N ASN A 2 -16.11 3.45 -14.86
CA ASN A 2 -15.86 2.92 -16.20
C ASN A 2 -15.08 1.59 -16.08
N LYS A 3 -15.43 0.58 -16.88
CA LYS A 3 -14.77 -0.74 -16.89
C LYS A 3 -13.27 -0.62 -17.19
N LEU A 4 -12.87 0.32 -18.03
CA LEU A 4 -11.46 0.61 -18.32
C LEU A 4 -10.72 1.13 -17.08
N ILE A 5 -11.34 2.04 -16.33
CA ILE A 5 -10.75 2.56 -15.09
C ILE A 5 -10.58 1.43 -14.07
N LEU A 6 -11.56 0.55 -13.94
CA LEU A 6 -11.49 -0.61 -13.03
C LEU A 6 -10.32 -1.54 -13.38
N ILE A 7 -10.10 -1.81 -14.66
CA ILE A 7 -8.96 -2.62 -15.13
C ILE A 7 -7.66 -1.89 -14.85
N SER A 8 -7.55 -0.60 -15.19
CA SER A 8 -6.34 0.19 -14.97
C SER A 8 -5.98 0.33 -13.49
N THR A 9 -6.96 0.55 -12.60
CA THR A 9 -6.71 0.61 -11.16
C THR A 9 -6.28 -0.75 -10.62
N GLY A 10 -6.92 -1.85 -11.05
CA GLY A 10 -6.51 -3.20 -10.66
C GLY A 10 -5.09 -3.55 -11.14
N PHE A 11 -4.78 -3.25 -12.41
CA PHE A 11 -3.45 -3.44 -12.99
C PHE A 11 -2.38 -2.68 -12.23
N LEU A 12 -2.62 -1.39 -11.95
CA LEU A 12 -1.69 -0.55 -11.21
C LEU A 12 -1.51 -1.05 -9.77
N GLN A 13 -2.61 -1.40 -9.09
CA GLN A 13 -2.57 -1.93 -7.72
C GLN A 13 -1.71 -3.18 -7.62
N VAL A 14 -1.94 -4.17 -8.47
CA VAL A 14 -1.19 -5.45 -8.42
C VAL A 14 0.27 -5.23 -8.79
N SER A 15 0.56 -4.40 -9.80
CA SER A 15 1.95 -4.07 -10.18
C SER A 15 2.73 -3.44 -9.02
N LEU A 16 2.09 -2.49 -8.31
CA LEU A 16 2.69 -1.84 -7.16
C LEU A 16 2.82 -2.77 -5.96
N VAL A 17 1.89 -3.69 -5.72
CA VAL A 17 2.00 -4.71 -4.67
C VAL A 17 3.23 -5.59 -4.91
N THR A 18 3.44 -6.08 -6.14
CA THR A 18 4.62 -6.89 -6.47
C THR A 18 5.92 -6.09 -6.26
N ALA A 19 5.95 -4.82 -6.67
CA ALA A 19 7.09 -3.94 -6.40
C ALA A 19 7.33 -3.75 -4.90
N GLN A 20 6.28 -3.56 -4.11
CA GLN A 20 6.39 -3.45 -2.66
C GLN A 20 6.93 -4.73 -2.03
N THR A 21 6.44 -5.90 -2.47
CA THR A 21 6.93 -7.21 -1.97
C THR A 21 8.43 -7.36 -2.22
N TRP A 22 8.93 -6.96 -3.39
CA TRP A 22 10.35 -6.94 -3.67
C TRP A 22 11.11 -5.98 -2.74
N MET A 23 10.58 -4.78 -2.47
CA MET A 23 11.19 -3.82 -1.54
C MET A 23 11.21 -4.34 -0.09
N VAL A 24 10.15 -5.03 0.34
CA VAL A 24 10.07 -5.71 1.64
C VAL A 24 11.16 -6.77 1.74
N ALA A 25 11.28 -7.63 0.73
CA ALA A 25 12.31 -8.67 0.68
C ALA A 25 13.74 -8.10 0.66
N ASN A 26 13.95 -6.93 0.06
CA ASN A 26 15.25 -6.25 -0.03
C ASN A 26 15.46 -5.19 1.07
N ASN A 27 14.60 -5.13 2.08
CA ASN A 27 14.74 -4.23 3.22
C ASN A 27 14.80 -2.72 2.87
N VAL A 28 14.19 -2.32 1.75
CA VAL A 28 14.19 -0.93 1.27
C VAL A 28 13.10 -0.13 1.99
N LEU A 29 13.35 0.26 3.25
CA LEU A 29 12.38 0.88 4.17
C LEU A 29 11.59 2.05 3.58
N CYS A 30 12.26 3.04 2.96
CA CYS A 30 11.58 4.18 2.33
C CYS A 30 10.68 3.75 1.17
N GLY A 31 11.08 2.73 0.42
CA GLY A 31 10.30 2.14 -0.66
C GLY A 31 9.08 1.38 -0.15
N VAL A 32 9.24 0.59 0.92
CA VAL A 32 8.13 -0.14 1.56
C VAL A 32 7.03 0.81 2.03
N PHE A 33 7.42 1.92 2.66
CA PHE A 33 6.50 2.97 3.07
C PHE A 33 5.84 3.65 1.86
N GLY A 34 6.66 4.16 0.93
CA GLY A 34 6.17 4.96 -0.20
C GLY A 34 5.25 4.16 -1.12
N VAL A 35 5.64 2.94 -1.50
CA VAL A 35 4.81 2.09 -2.35
C VAL A 35 3.57 1.60 -1.60
N GLY A 36 3.70 1.28 -0.30
CA GLY A 36 2.54 0.92 0.52
C GLY A 36 1.51 2.03 0.65
N PHE A 37 1.98 3.26 0.83
CA PHE A 37 1.16 4.46 0.81
C PHE A 37 0.42 4.60 -0.52
N ILE A 38 1.13 4.50 -1.65
CA ILE A 38 0.54 4.69 -2.99
C ILE A 38 -0.48 3.59 -3.31
N VAL A 39 -0.17 2.32 -3.05
CA VAL A 39 -1.11 1.19 -3.24
C VAL A 39 -2.39 1.43 -2.46
N SER A 40 -2.26 1.82 -1.18
CA SER A 40 -3.40 2.09 -0.31
C SER A 40 -4.22 3.28 -0.81
N LEU A 41 -3.57 4.34 -1.27
CA LEU A 41 -4.24 5.52 -1.83
C LEU A 41 -5.04 5.15 -3.09
N VAL A 42 -4.45 4.39 -4.01
CA VAL A 42 -5.15 3.88 -5.21
C VAL A 42 -6.33 2.98 -4.81
N TRP A 43 -6.17 2.16 -3.76
CA TRP A 43 -7.25 1.33 -3.23
C TRP A 43 -8.41 2.17 -2.68
N THR A 44 -8.14 3.24 -1.93
CA THR A 44 -9.21 4.12 -1.42
C THR A 44 -10.00 4.82 -2.53
N VAL A 45 -9.39 5.02 -3.71
CA VAL A 45 -10.07 5.57 -4.89
C VAL A 45 -10.98 4.53 -5.55
N ASN A 46 -10.59 3.24 -5.53
CA ASN A 46 -11.36 2.14 -6.10
C ASN A 46 -12.53 1.69 -5.18
N VAL A 47 -12.31 1.66 -3.86
CA VAL A 47 -13.34 1.28 -2.89
C VAL A 47 -14.26 2.47 -2.60
N LYS A 48 -15.31 2.59 -3.43
CA LYS A 48 -16.39 3.60 -3.35
C LYS A 48 -17.23 3.61 -2.06
N LYS A 49 -16.88 2.89 -1.00
CA LYS A 49 -17.75 2.81 0.19
C LYS A 49 -17.73 4.13 0.96
N ILE A 50 -18.94 4.52 1.37
CA ILE A 50 -19.39 5.67 2.17
C ILE A 50 -18.55 5.99 3.43
N ALA A 51 -17.59 5.15 3.82
CA ALA A 51 -16.82 5.25 5.08
C ALA A 51 -15.58 6.17 5.03
N LEU A 52 -15.03 6.49 3.85
CA LEU A 52 -13.91 7.43 3.70
C LEU A 52 -14.42 8.64 2.90
N GLY A 53 -15.11 9.52 3.62
CA GLY A 53 -15.93 10.59 3.04
C GLY A 53 -15.14 11.71 2.37
N ASN A 54 -13.88 11.96 2.78
CA ASN A 54 -13.04 13.01 2.20
C ASN A 54 -11.63 12.53 1.80
N TRP A 55 -10.90 13.36 1.06
CA TRP A 55 -9.52 13.08 0.63
C TRP A 55 -8.49 13.03 1.78
N PHE A 56 -8.76 13.73 2.88
CA PHE A 56 -7.93 13.73 4.07
C PHE A 56 -7.99 12.38 4.81
N ASP A 57 -9.17 11.78 4.95
CA ASP A 57 -9.37 10.44 5.50
C ASP A 57 -8.59 9.41 4.69
N ARG A 58 -8.60 9.55 3.36
CA ARG A 58 -7.84 8.69 2.43
C ARG A 58 -6.33 8.86 2.62
N PHE A 59 -5.88 10.08 2.81
CA PHE A 59 -4.46 10.37 3.06
C PHE A 59 -4.01 9.78 4.39
N ILE A 60 -4.76 10.00 5.47
CA ILE A 60 -4.47 9.43 6.81
C ILE A 60 -4.48 7.90 6.75
N TYR A 61 -5.50 7.31 6.13
CA TYR A 61 -5.60 5.86 5.95
C TYR A 61 -4.38 5.30 5.20
N SER A 62 -3.99 5.95 4.11
CA SER A 62 -2.86 5.52 3.28
C SER A 62 -1.53 5.69 4.00
N PHE A 63 -1.39 6.75 4.81
CA PHE A 63 -0.23 6.98 5.67
C PHE A 63 -0.10 5.88 6.72
N GLY A 64 -1.21 5.54 7.39
CA GLY A 64 -1.27 4.41 8.32
C GLY A 64 -0.89 3.08 7.66
N ALA A 65 -1.33 2.85 6.42
CA ALA A 65 -0.96 1.65 5.67
C ALA A 65 0.53 1.60 5.33
N GLY A 66 1.13 2.72 4.89
CA GLY A 66 2.58 2.82 4.66
C GLY A 66 3.38 2.57 5.93
N ALA A 67 3.00 3.20 7.05
CA ALA A 67 3.64 2.98 8.36
C ALA A 67 3.47 1.54 8.85
N GLY A 68 2.29 0.94 8.66
CA GLY A 68 2.01 -0.46 8.95
C GLY A 68 2.87 -1.42 8.12
N ALA A 69 3.20 -1.08 6.87
CA ALA A 69 4.12 -1.86 6.04
C ALA A 69 5.56 -1.85 6.59
N ILE A 70 6.04 -0.71 7.09
CA ILE A 70 7.33 -0.64 7.81
C ILE A 70 7.27 -1.52 9.06
N LEU A 71 6.22 -1.36 9.89
CA LEU A 71 6.08 -2.13 11.13
C LEU A 71 6.04 -3.64 10.84
N GLY A 72 5.31 -4.05 9.80
CA GLY A 72 5.27 -5.42 9.32
C GLY A 72 6.65 -5.95 8.92
N LEU A 73 7.47 -5.14 8.23
CA LEU A 73 8.86 -5.50 7.92
C LEU A 73 9.70 -5.65 9.19
N VAL A 74 9.56 -4.75 10.17
CA VAL A 74 10.27 -4.85 11.46
C VAL A 74 9.88 -6.13 12.21
N ILE A 75 8.59 -6.43 12.28
CA ILE A 75 8.08 -7.68 12.89
C ILE A 75 8.63 -8.90 12.15
N ALA A 76 8.61 -8.89 10.81
CA ALA A 76 9.15 -9.97 10.00
C ALA A 76 10.63 -10.23 10.33
N LYS A 77 11.45 -9.17 10.43
CA LYS A 77 12.85 -9.29 10.84
C LYS A 77 13.02 -9.86 12.25
N LEU A 78 12.18 -9.46 13.20
CA LEU A 78 12.23 -9.99 14.56
C LEU A 78 11.92 -11.50 14.58
N ILE A 79 10.98 -11.95 13.75
CA ILE A 79 10.61 -13.36 13.62
C ILE A 79 11.71 -14.16 12.89
N THR A 80 12.33 -13.61 11.84
CA THR A 80 13.37 -14.31 11.05
C THR A 80 14.78 -14.18 11.65
N GLY A 81 14.95 -13.39 12.71
CA GLY A 81 16.26 -13.13 13.32
C GLY A 81 17.15 -12.21 12.48
N GLY A 82 16.56 -11.29 11.71
CA GLY A 82 17.27 -10.31 10.88
C GLY A 82 17.85 -10.87 9.59
N LYS A 83 17.51 -12.12 9.25
CA LYS A 83 17.78 -12.73 7.94
C LYS A 83 16.79 -12.23 6.90
#